data_AF-A0A2A5XTV3-F1
#
_entry.id   AF-A0A2A5XTV3-F1
#
_cell.length_a   1.000
_cell.length_b   1.000
_cell.length_c   1.000
_cell.angle_alpha   90.00
_cell.angle_beta   90.00
_cell.angle_gamma   90.00
#
_symmetry.space_group_name_H-M   'P 1'
#
loop_
_entity.id
_entity.type
_entity.pdbx_description
1 polymer ?
#
loop_
_entity_poly.entity_id
_entity_poly.type
_entity_poly.pdbx_seq_one_letter_code
_entity_poly.pdbx_strand_id
1 'polypeptide(L)'
;MKYNKFLEDLELFDEEHKNFSIETPLRDDAFEISDDEKISIIQKNVKEILETLGMDMTDDSLKGTPKRVAKAYVKELFGGLNPKNLPTSSTFENKYQYGEMLVEKNITVFSTCEHHLLPIYGKAHVAYFANDRVVGLSKMNRIVDYYSRRPQVQERLNIQIVKALQRILKTDDVACIIDAKHMCVNSRGIRHIDCSTVTGEFGGKFKDKLTKREFLDYIRTES
;
A
#
# COMPACT_ATOMS: atom_id res chain seq x y z
N MET A 1 -29.81 -20.93 16.00
CA MET A 1 -28.43 -20.99 16.53
C MET A 1 -27.34 -20.70 15.49
N LYS A 2 -27.31 -21.33 14.30
CA LYS A 2 -26.27 -21.03 13.28
C LYS A 2 -26.33 -19.61 12.68
N TYR A 3 -27.53 -19.03 12.57
CA TYR A 3 -27.73 -17.68 12.00
C TYR A 3 -27.25 -16.57 12.95
N ASN A 4 -27.45 -16.73 14.26
CA ASN A 4 -26.98 -15.76 15.26
C ASN A 4 -25.46 -15.75 15.36
N LYS A 5 -24.81 -16.93 15.26
CA LYS A 5 -23.35 -17.00 15.22
C LYS A 5 -22.76 -16.29 13.99
N PHE A 6 -23.43 -16.39 12.83
CA PHE A 6 -23.00 -15.67 11.62
C PHE A 6 -23.14 -14.15 11.75
N LEU A 7 -24.19 -13.68 12.43
CA LEU A 7 -24.39 -12.25 12.71
C LEU A 7 -23.42 -11.73 13.78
N GLU A 8 -23.16 -12.50 14.83
CA GLU A 8 -22.14 -12.22 15.84
C GLU A 8 -20.74 -12.18 15.20
N ASP A 9 -20.42 -13.14 14.32
CA ASP A 9 -19.16 -13.14 13.56
C ASP A 9 -19.06 -11.88 12.66
N LEU A 10 -20.16 -11.43 12.03
CA LEU A 10 -20.19 -10.20 11.23
C LEU A 10 -20.02 -8.92 12.07
N GLU A 11 -20.68 -8.85 13.23
CA GLU A 11 -20.56 -7.72 14.15
C GLU A 11 -19.17 -7.64 14.77
N LEU A 12 -18.52 -8.79 15.01
CA LEU A 12 -17.11 -8.87 15.43
C LEU A 12 -16.14 -8.34 14.37
N PHE A 13 -16.40 -8.58 13.08
CA PHE A 13 -15.63 -7.96 11.99
C PHE A 13 -15.79 -6.43 11.96
N ASP A 14 -16.99 -5.91 12.26
CA ASP A 14 -17.27 -4.47 12.28
C ASP A 14 -16.73 -3.75 13.52
N GLU A 15 -16.58 -4.42 14.67
CA GLU A 15 -16.01 -3.83 15.89
C GLU A 15 -14.48 -3.63 15.81
N GLU A 16 -13.75 -4.50 15.09
CA GLU A 16 -12.29 -4.33 14.84
C GLU A 16 -11.97 -3.07 14.00
N HIS A 17 -12.97 -2.53 13.30
CA HIS A 17 -12.86 -1.31 12.50
C HIS A 17 -12.97 0.00 13.31
N LYS A 18 -13.12 -0.02 14.65
CA LYS A 18 -13.34 1.22 15.44
C LYS A 18 -12.08 2.00 15.83
N ASN A 19 -10.86 1.51 15.55
CA ASN A 19 -9.60 2.22 15.86
C ASN A 19 -8.70 2.33 14.62
N PHE A 20 -9.10 3.11 13.61
CA PHE A 20 -8.27 3.31 12.43
C PHE A 20 -7.09 4.27 12.70
N SER A 21 -5.95 3.71 13.09
CA SER A 21 -4.67 4.39 13.00
C SER A 21 -4.28 4.59 11.52
N ILE A 22 -3.85 5.81 11.17
CA ILE A 22 -3.25 6.11 9.85
C ILE A 22 -1.91 5.40 9.70
N GLU A 23 -1.19 5.20 10.81
CA GLU A 23 0.06 4.47 10.82
C GLU A 23 -0.19 2.96 10.82
N THR A 24 0.64 2.24 10.07
CA THR A 24 0.61 0.77 10.05
C THR A 24 0.86 0.24 11.46
N PRO A 25 0.04 -0.69 11.98
CA PRO A 25 0.16 -1.18 13.35
C PRO A 25 1.45 -1.98 13.50
N LEU A 26 2.45 -1.36 14.11
CA LEU A 26 3.75 -1.97 14.42
C LEU A 26 3.88 -2.09 15.94
N ARG A 27 4.57 -3.15 16.38
CA ARG A 27 5.03 -3.28 17.77
C ARG A 27 6.17 -2.31 18.04
N ASP A 28 6.33 -1.89 19.30
CA ASP A 28 7.41 -1.01 19.72
C ASP A 28 8.81 -1.60 19.45
N ASP A 29 8.93 -2.93 19.52
CA ASP A 29 10.16 -3.70 19.32
C ASP A 29 10.35 -4.22 17.87
N ALA A 30 9.55 -3.73 16.90
CA ALA A 30 9.49 -4.30 15.54
C ALA A 30 10.83 -4.35 14.78
N PHE A 31 11.84 -3.59 15.22
CA PHE A 31 13.15 -3.48 14.58
C PHE A 31 14.33 -3.84 15.49
N GLU A 32 14.09 -4.50 16.63
CA GLU A 32 15.17 -4.93 17.54
C GLU A 32 15.97 -6.11 16.99
N ILE A 33 15.28 -7.10 16.38
CA ILE A 33 15.94 -8.25 15.75
C ILE A 33 16.36 -7.97 14.31
N SER A 34 17.47 -8.58 13.91
CA SER A 34 18.04 -8.41 12.57
C SER A 34 17.15 -9.01 11.48
N ASP A 35 17.29 -8.51 10.25
CA ASP A 35 16.57 -9.08 9.10
C ASP A 35 16.92 -10.57 8.87
N ASP A 36 18.16 -10.98 9.11
CA ASP A 36 18.60 -12.37 8.93
C ASP A 36 17.95 -13.29 9.97
N GLU A 37 17.78 -12.78 11.19
CA GLU A 37 17.04 -13.47 12.26
C GLU A 37 15.55 -13.58 11.92
N LYS A 38 14.91 -12.51 11.44
CA LYS A 38 13.52 -12.55 10.93
C LYS A 38 13.38 -13.60 9.83
N ILE A 39 14.30 -13.63 8.87
CA ILE A 39 14.28 -14.61 7.77
C ILE A 39 14.39 -16.04 8.31
N SER A 40 15.28 -16.29 9.27
CA SER A 40 15.45 -17.61 9.89
C SER A 40 14.16 -18.10 10.57
N ILE A 41 13.54 -17.23 11.38
CA ILE A 41 12.29 -17.53 12.10
C ILE A 41 11.15 -17.79 11.12
N ILE A 42 10.93 -16.89 10.15
CA ILE A 42 9.84 -17.02 9.17
C ILE A 42 10.06 -18.27 8.31
N GLN A 43 11.30 -18.57 7.90
CA GLN A 43 11.60 -19.78 7.13
C GLN A 43 11.16 -21.04 7.86
N LYS A 44 11.44 -21.14 9.18
CA LYS A 44 10.98 -22.27 9.99
C LYS A 44 9.45 -22.35 9.98
N ASN A 45 8.76 -21.24 10.24
CA ASN A 45 7.30 -21.22 10.33
C ASN A 45 6.63 -21.55 8.98
N VAL A 46 7.16 -21.05 7.86
CA VAL A 46 6.65 -21.39 6.52
C VAL A 46 6.85 -22.87 6.21
N LYS A 47 7.98 -23.46 6.62
CA LYS A 47 8.19 -24.90 6.48
C LYS A 47 7.11 -25.68 7.25
N GLU A 48 6.85 -25.32 8.51
CA GLU A 48 5.81 -25.95 9.33
C GLU A 48 4.42 -25.82 8.69
N ILE A 49 4.08 -24.67 8.10
CA ILE A 49 2.83 -24.49 7.33
C ILE A 49 2.76 -25.49 6.18
N LEU A 50 3.81 -25.60 5.37
CA LEU A 50 3.83 -26.49 4.20
C LEU A 50 3.76 -27.97 4.60
N GLU A 51 4.50 -28.38 5.62
CA GLU A 51 4.43 -29.75 6.17
C GLU A 51 3.04 -30.06 6.73
N THR A 52 2.42 -29.10 7.41
CA THR A 52 1.05 -29.24 7.93
C THR A 52 0.02 -29.39 6.81
N LEU A 53 0.25 -28.77 5.65
CA LEU A 53 -0.56 -28.96 4.45
C LEU A 53 -0.30 -30.30 3.74
N GLY A 54 0.65 -31.11 4.23
CA GLY A 54 1.02 -32.40 3.65
C GLY A 54 1.97 -32.30 2.46
N MET A 55 2.68 -31.18 2.30
CA MET A 55 3.64 -30.98 1.21
C MET A 55 4.94 -31.75 1.50
N ASP A 56 5.48 -32.41 0.47
CA ASP A 56 6.77 -33.12 0.57
C ASP A 56 7.94 -32.12 0.52
N MET A 57 8.56 -31.88 1.66
CA MET A 57 9.70 -30.97 1.79
C MET A 57 11.04 -31.56 1.29
N THR A 58 11.05 -32.82 0.86
CA THR A 58 12.21 -33.43 0.19
C THR A 58 12.27 -33.15 -1.30
N ASP A 59 11.15 -32.72 -1.90
CA ASP A 59 11.08 -32.32 -3.31
C ASP A 59 12.03 -31.16 -3.63
N ASP A 60 12.74 -31.28 -4.76
CA ASP A 60 13.78 -30.33 -5.17
C ASP A 60 13.24 -28.92 -5.45
N SER A 61 12.00 -28.80 -5.93
CA SER A 61 11.36 -27.52 -6.21
C SER A 61 10.90 -26.84 -4.92
N LEU A 62 10.34 -27.60 -3.98
CA LEU A 62 9.71 -27.09 -2.76
C LEU A 62 10.66 -26.87 -1.59
N LYS A 63 11.74 -27.67 -1.46
CA LYS A 63 12.66 -27.57 -0.31
C LYS A 63 13.21 -26.16 -0.06
N GLY A 64 13.32 -25.35 -1.12
CA GLY A 64 13.77 -23.95 -1.06
C GLY A 64 12.65 -22.93 -0.80
N THR A 65 11.37 -23.29 -0.91
CA THR A 65 10.22 -22.38 -0.79
C THR A 65 10.19 -21.64 0.54
N PRO A 66 10.40 -22.27 1.71
CA PRO A 66 10.34 -21.55 2.98
C PRO A 66 11.32 -20.37 3.05
N LYS A 67 12.53 -20.55 2.53
CA LYS A 67 13.55 -19.50 2.48
C LYS A 67 13.18 -18.40 1.48
N ARG A 68 12.62 -18.76 0.32
CA ARG A 68 12.15 -17.79 -0.68
C ARG A 68 11.03 -16.91 -0.13
N VAL A 69 10.04 -17.52 0.53
CA VAL A 69 8.93 -16.77 1.18
C VAL A 69 9.46 -15.84 2.27
N ALA A 70 10.32 -16.34 3.15
CA ALA A 70 10.89 -15.53 4.23
C ALA A 70 11.68 -14.33 3.69
N LYS A 71 12.51 -14.53 2.66
CA LYS A 71 13.24 -13.45 1.99
C LYS A 71 12.29 -12.46 1.31
N ALA A 72 11.29 -12.94 0.60
CA ALA A 72 10.31 -12.09 -0.06
C ALA A 72 9.59 -11.19 0.96
N TYR A 73 9.20 -11.71 2.12
CA TYR A 73 8.54 -10.91 3.16
C TYR A 73 9.47 -9.84 3.72
N VAL A 74 10.68 -10.22 4.13
CA VAL A 74 11.59 -9.31 4.86
C VAL A 74 12.29 -8.29 3.95
N LYS A 75 12.74 -8.71 2.76
CA LYS A 75 13.59 -7.90 1.88
C LYS A 75 12.82 -7.24 0.73
N GLU A 76 11.66 -7.76 0.37
CA GLU A 76 10.92 -7.34 -0.82
C GLU A 76 9.58 -6.73 -0.43
N LEU A 77 8.55 -7.57 -0.24
CA LEU A 77 7.15 -7.17 -0.09
C LEU A 77 6.87 -6.23 1.08
N PHE A 78 7.57 -6.39 2.21
CA PHE A 78 7.32 -5.57 3.43
C PHE A 78 8.47 -4.64 3.80
N GLY A 79 9.35 -4.32 2.84
CA GLY A 79 10.46 -3.40 3.06
C GLY A 79 10.02 -1.99 3.47
N GLY A 80 8.80 -1.58 3.12
CA GLY A 80 8.20 -0.30 3.48
C GLY A 80 7.81 -0.15 4.95
N LEU A 81 7.86 -1.23 5.73
CA LEU A 81 7.68 -1.16 7.19
C LEU A 81 8.86 -0.46 7.86
N ASN A 82 10.09 -0.66 7.37
CA ASN A 82 11.29 -0.08 7.97
C ASN A 82 11.40 1.41 7.62
N PRO A 83 11.35 2.33 8.60
CA PRO A 83 11.45 3.77 8.35
C PRO A 83 12.74 4.19 7.64
N LYS A 84 13.82 3.42 7.78
CA LYS A 84 15.10 3.68 7.09
C LYS A 84 15.00 3.58 5.57
N ASN A 85 14.00 2.86 5.06
CA ASN A 85 13.74 2.73 3.63
C ASN A 85 12.90 3.88 3.07
N LEU A 86 12.46 4.84 3.91
CA LEU A 86 11.74 6.00 3.44
C LEU A 86 12.63 6.81 2.48
N PRO A 87 12.17 7.07 1.24
CA PRO A 87 12.99 7.77 0.26
C PRO A 87 13.38 9.20 0.70
N THR A 88 14.66 9.57 0.65
CA THR A 88 15.20 10.92 1.02
C THR A 88 14.62 12.09 0.21
N SER A 89 14.08 13.13 0.84
CA SER A 89 13.40 14.23 0.13
C SER A 89 14.35 15.02 -0.79
N SER A 90 14.26 14.81 -2.11
CA SER A 90 14.82 15.71 -3.13
C SER A 90 13.69 16.59 -3.64
N THR A 91 13.58 17.79 -3.09
CA THR A 91 12.70 18.84 -3.58
C THR A 91 13.53 19.98 -4.11
N PHE A 92 13.07 20.58 -5.19
CA PHE A 92 13.72 21.69 -5.88
C PHE A 92 12.92 22.95 -5.65
N GLU A 93 13.59 24.10 -5.72
CA GLU A 93 12.93 25.40 -5.70
C GLU A 93 12.05 25.57 -6.93
N ASN A 94 10.83 26.09 -6.76
CA ASN A 94 9.90 26.34 -7.87
C ASN A 94 10.29 27.61 -8.65
N LYS A 95 11.45 27.58 -9.31
CA LYS A 95 12.03 28.74 -10.03
C LYS A 95 11.14 29.28 -11.14
N TYR A 96 10.33 28.41 -11.74
CA TYR A 96 9.40 28.78 -12.81
C TYR A 96 8.08 29.34 -12.29
N GLN A 97 7.88 29.37 -10.96
CA GLN A 97 6.62 29.79 -10.33
C GLN A 97 5.42 29.05 -10.94
N TYR A 98 5.61 27.76 -11.27
CA TYR A 98 4.56 26.95 -11.87
C TYR A 98 3.49 26.71 -10.82
N GLY A 99 2.33 27.35 -10.99
CA GLY A 99 1.21 27.33 -10.03
C GLY A 99 0.05 26.42 -10.42
N GLU A 100 0.19 25.68 -11.53
CA GLU A 100 -0.82 24.77 -12.05
C GLU A 100 -0.72 23.36 -11.44
N MET A 101 -1.75 22.56 -11.68
CA MET A 101 -1.82 21.18 -11.21
C MET A 101 -0.75 20.32 -11.91
N LEU A 102 0.07 19.62 -11.11
CA LEU A 102 0.99 18.59 -11.58
C LEU A 102 0.38 17.23 -11.32
N VAL A 103 0.33 16.37 -12.34
CA VAL A 103 -0.23 15.02 -12.23
C VAL A 103 0.77 13.97 -12.71
N GLU A 104 1.11 13.05 -11.81
CA GLU A 104 1.80 11.80 -12.13
C GLU A 104 0.76 10.67 -12.14
N LYS A 105 0.37 10.22 -13.33
CA LYS A 105 -0.63 9.15 -13.51
C LYS A 105 0.01 7.80 -13.83
N ASN A 106 -0.75 6.73 -13.60
CA ASN A 106 -0.37 5.35 -13.94
C ASN A 106 0.85 4.80 -13.16
N ILE A 107 1.09 5.32 -11.95
CA ILE A 107 2.09 4.79 -11.02
C ILE A 107 1.70 3.36 -10.65
N THR A 108 2.60 2.41 -10.85
CA THR A 108 2.34 1.01 -10.51
C THR A 108 2.22 0.83 -9.00
N VAL A 109 1.13 0.20 -8.57
CA VAL A 109 0.92 -0.24 -7.18
C VAL A 109 0.98 -1.76 -7.15
N PHE A 110 1.91 -2.28 -6.35
CA PHE A 110 1.92 -3.67 -5.89
C PHE A 110 2.04 -3.65 -4.36
N SER A 111 1.01 -4.16 -3.71
CA SER A 111 0.90 -4.22 -2.25
C SER A 111 0.32 -5.59 -1.84
N THR A 112 0.04 -5.75 -0.57
CA THR A 112 -0.44 -7.00 0.01
C THR A 112 -1.55 -6.68 1.01
N CYS A 113 -2.74 -7.27 0.83
CA CYS A 113 -3.85 -7.10 1.75
C CYS A 113 -3.47 -7.67 3.13
N GLU A 114 -3.58 -6.85 4.18
CA GLU A 114 -3.15 -7.28 5.52
C GLU A 114 -3.99 -8.42 6.10
N HIS A 115 -5.25 -8.54 5.71
CA HIS A 115 -6.17 -9.56 6.24
C HIS A 115 -5.87 -10.99 5.74
N HIS A 116 -5.25 -11.12 4.56
CA HIS A 116 -5.06 -12.42 3.91
C HIS A 116 -3.65 -12.64 3.35
N LEU A 117 -2.78 -11.63 3.42
CA LEU A 117 -1.46 -11.62 2.82
C LEU A 117 -1.45 -11.95 1.32
N LEU A 118 -2.53 -11.57 0.62
CA LEU A 118 -2.70 -11.74 -0.82
C LEU A 118 -2.44 -10.44 -1.58
N PRO A 119 -1.97 -10.52 -2.85
CA PRO A 119 -1.63 -9.33 -3.62
C PRO A 119 -2.78 -8.33 -3.79
N ILE A 120 -2.45 -7.05 -3.65
CA ILE A 120 -3.20 -5.91 -4.18
C ILE A 120 -2.37 -5.35 -5.33
N TYR A 121 -2.96 -5.20 -6.51
CA TYR A 121 -2.24 -4.63 -7.65
C TYR A 121 -3.12 -3.70 -8.44
N GLY A 122 -2.54 -2.60 -8.92
CA GLY A 122 -3.30 -1.54 -9.55
C GLY A 122 -2.46 -0.34 -9.93
N LYS A 123 -3.12 0.80 -10.03
CA LYS A 123 -2.52 2.07 -10.39
C LYS A 123 -2.85 3.15 -9.38
N ALA A 124 -1.85 3.95 -9.05
CA ALA A 124 -2.02 5.20 -8.33
C ALA A 124 -1.85 6.38 -9.29
N HIS A 125 -2.60 7.44 -9.01
CA HIS A 125 -2.54 8.72 -9.69
C HIS A 125 -2.36 9.77 -8.59
N VAL A 126 -1.27 10.52 -8.66
CA VAL A 126 -0.91 11.50 -7.64
C VAL A 126 -0.92 12.88 -8.29
N ALA A 127 -1.54 13.84 -7.63
CA ALA A 127 -1.56 15.22 -8.06
C ALA A 127 -1.17 16.17 -6.94
N TYR A 128 -0.54 17.29 -7.28
CA TYR A 128 -0.29 18.37 -6.33
C TYR A 128 -0.22 19.73 -7.02
N PHE A 129 -0.39 20.80 -6.24
CA PHE A 129 -0.04 22.16 -6.65
C PHE A 129 1.29 22.55 -6.00
N ALA A 130 2.27 22.91 -6.82
CA ALA A 130 3.54 23.40 -6.30
C ALA A 130 3.33 24.78 -5.64
N ASN A 131 3.89 24.95 -4.44
CA ASN A 131 4.07 26.26 -3.83
C ASN A 131 5.51 26.70 -4.09
N ASP A 132 6.34 26.82 -3.04
CA ASP A 132 7.76 27.15 -3.17
C ASP A 132 8.63 26.00 -3.70
N ARG A 133 8.09 24.77 -3.70
CA ARG A 133 8.86 23.55 -3.97
C ARG A 133 8.18 22.63 -4.97
N VAL A 134 9.00 22.00 -5.80
CA VAL A 134 8.63 20.95 -6.75
C VAL A 134 9.30 19.65 -6.32
N VAL A 135 8.55 18.54 -6.33
CA VAL A 135 9.13 17.21 -6.09
C VAL A 135 9.57 16.58 -7.41
N GLY A 136 10.72 15.91 -7.43
CA GLY A 136 11.14 15.14 -8.61
C GLY A 136 10.11 14.05 -8.96
N LEU A 137 9.80 13.85 -10.24
CA LEU A 137 8.74 12.94 -10.70
C LEU A 137 8.92 11.50 -10.19
N SER A 138 10.17 10.99 -10.25
CA SER A 138 10.51 9.65 -9.73
C SER A 138 10.29 9.51 -8.23
N LYS A 139 10.17 10.62 -7.49
CA LYS A 139 9.95 10.59 -6.05
C LYS A 139 8.52 10.23 -5.67
N MET A 140 7.54 10.73 -6.42
CA MET A 140 6.13 10.38 -6.19
C MET A 140 5.96 8.87 -6.32
N ASN A 141 6.51 8.30 -7.41
CA ASN A 141 6.59 6.86 -7.63
C ASN A 141 7.22 6.11 -6.44
N ARG A 142 8.37 6.58 -5.93
CA ARG A 142 9.06 5.95 -4.79
C ARG A 142 8.29 6.05 -3.47
N ILE A 143 7.52 7.13 -3.26
CA ILE A 143 6.68 7.27 -2.06
C ILE A 143 5.49 6.29 -2.13
N VAL A 144 4.85 6.19 -3.29
CA VAL A 144 3.80 5.19 -3.53
C VAL A 144 4.35 3.77 -3.30
N ASP A 145 5.51 3.43 -3.87
CA ASP A 145 6.15 2.12 -3.68
C ASP A 145 6.47 1.84 -2.21
N TYR A 146 7.07 2.81 -1.50
CA TYR A 146 7.41 2.68 -0.08
C TYR A 146 6.19 2.33 0.78
N TYR A 147 5.06 3.03 0.61
CA TYR A 147 3.86 2.69 1.38
C TYR A 147 3.16 1.43 0.88
N SER A 148 3.27 1.11 -0.41
CA SER A 148 2.69 -0.11 -0.98
C SER A 148 3.41 -1.37 -0.48
N ARG A 149 4.70 -1.28 -0.13
CA ARG A 149 5.51 -2.39 0.40
C ARG A 149 5.27 -2.64 1.89
N ARG A 150 4.00 -2.82 2.26
CA ARG A 150 3.50 -3.14 3.61
C ARG A 150 2.29 -4.07 3.48
N PRO A 151 1.93 -4.84 4.51
CA PRO A 151 0.54 -5.28 4.67
C PRO A 151 -0.35 -4.03 4.75
N GLN A 152 -1.38 -3.95 3.91
CA GLN A 152 -2.18 -2.73 3.74
C GLN A 152 -3.68 -2.95 3.69
N VAL A 153 -4.36 -1.85 4.03
CA VAL A 153 -5.72 -1.49 3.65
C VAL A 153 -5.61 -0.35 2.61
N GLN A 154 -6.35 -0.40 1.50
CA GLN A 154 -6.15 0.53 0.38
C GLN A 154 -6.46 1.98 0.75
N GLU A 155 -7.44 2.18 1.63
CA GLU A 155 -7.85 3.45 2.21
C GLU A 155 -6.68 4.06 3.00
N ARG A 156 -6.06 3.28 3.91
CA ARG A 156 -4.91 3.71 4.70
C ARG A 156 -3.69 4.02 3.82
N LEU A 157 -3.42 3.17 2.83
CA LEU A 157 -2.36 3.40 1.83
C LEU A 157 -2.51 4.78 1.17
N ASN A 158 -3.74 5.13 0.76
CA ASN A 158 -4.02 6.39 0.10
C ASN A 158 -3.76 7.60 1.03
N ILE A 159 -4.26 7.54 2.27
CA ILE A 159 -4.02 8.58 3.29
C ILE A 159 -2.52 8.75 3.56
N GLN A 160 -1.78 7.65 3.73
CA GLN A 160 -0.34 7.67 4.00
C GLN A 160 0.45 8.37 2.87
N ILE A 161 0.10 8.08 1.60
CA ILE A 161 0.74 8.71 0.43
C ILE A 161 0.50 10.22 0.44
N VAL A 162 -0.75 10.66 0.59
CA VAL A 162 -1.09 12.10 0.61
C VAL A 162 -0.38 12.80 1.76
N LYS A 163 -0.45 12.26 2.98
CA LYS A 163 0.19 12.88 4.16
C LYS A 163 1.71 12.95 4.04
N ALA A 164 2.35 11.95 3.43
CA ALA A 164 3.78 11.98 3.20
C ALA A 164 4.17 13.07 2.19
N LEU A 165 3.43 13.17 1.09
CA LEU A 165 3.68 14.18 0.06
C LEU A 165 3.39 15.60 0.57
N GLN A 166 2.33 15.80 1.35
CA GLN A 166 2.04 17.09 2.01
C GLN A 166 3.23 17.55 2.86
N ARG A 167 3.81 16.65 3.69
CA ARG A 167 5.00 16.94 4.50
C ARG A 167 6.24 17.25 3.66
N ILE A 168 6.47 16.50 2.58
CA ILE A 168 7.65 16.67 1.72
C ILE A 168 7.57 17.99 0.92
N LEU A 169 6.39 18.29 0.38
CA LEU A 169 6.14 19.45 -0.47
C LEU A 169 5.85 20.73 0.33
N LYS A 170 5.49 20.60 1.62
CA LYS A 170 5.04 21.68 2.49
C LYS A 170 3.80 22.41 1.94
N THR A 171 2.84 21.63 1.47
CA THR A 171 1.53 22.12 0.99
C THR A 171 0.45 21.11 1.37
N ASP A 172 -0.77 21.59 1.64
CA ASP A 172 -1.92 20.73 1.80
C ASP A 172 -2.55 20.31 0.47
N ASP A 173 -2.16 20.98 -0.63
CA ASP A 173 -2.70 20.80 -1.98
C ASP A 173 -2.13 19.55 -2.66
N VAL A 174 -2.52 18.38 -2.16
CA VAL A 174 -2.12 17.07 -2.69
C VAL A 174 -3.35 16.16 -2.77
N ALA A 175 -3.44 15.36 -3.82
CA ALA A 175 -4.44 14.31 -3.96
C ALA A 175 -3.82 13.01 -4.46
N CYS A 176 -4.46 11.88 -4.12
CA CYS A 176 -4.11 10.58 -4.63
C CYS A 176 -5.36 9.74 -4.87
N ILE A 177 -5.41 9.07 -6.01
CA ILE A 177 -6.44 8.09 -6.36
C ILE A 177 -5.75 6.78 -6.65
N ILE A 178 -6.26 5.69 -6.08
CA ILE A 178 -5.78 4.33 -6.32
C ILE A 178 -6.94 3.51 -6.86
N ASP A 179 -6.75 2.88 -8.01
CA ASP A 179 -7.63 1.84 -8.56
C ASP A 179 -6.87 0.52 -8.56
N ALA A 180 -7.32 -0.45 -7.77
CA ALA A 180 -6.61 -1.71 -7.60
C ALA A 180 -7.54 -2.92 -7.49
N LYS A 181 -7.04 -4.05 -7.98
CA LYS A 181 -7.62 -5.38 -7.79
C LYS A 181 -7.06 -6.02 -6.53
N HIS A 182 -7.91 -6.79 -5.85
CA HIS A 182 -7.60 -7.43 -4.57
C HIS A 182 -7.68 -8.94 -4.71
N MET A 183 -6.57 -9.65 -4.65
CA MET A 183 -6.61 -11.11 -4.83
C MET A 183 -7.38 -11.83 -3.72
N CYS A 184 -7.53 -11.23 -2.55
CA CYS A 184 -8.40 -11.75 -1.49
C CYS A 184 -9.90 -11.78 -1.87
N VAL A 185 -10.31 -10.97 -2.86
CA VAL A 185 -11.66 -10.89 -3.45
C VAL A 185 -11.69 -11.67 -4.77
N ASN A 186 -10.67 -11.49 -5.61
CA ASN A 186 -10.67 -12.01 -6.98
C ASN A 186 -10.35 -13.51 -7.08
N SER A 187 -9.51 -14.09 -6.22
CA SER A 187 -9.06 -15.49 -6.35
C SER A 187 -9.66 -16.47 -5.33
N ARG A 188 -10.27 -15.98 -4.25
CA ARG A 188 -10.87 -16.80 -3.19
C ARG A 188 -12.18 -16.19 -2.69
N GLY A 189 -12.88 -16.93 -1.83
CA GLY A 189 -14.18 -16.50 -1.31
C GLY A 189 -15.19 -16.34 -2.45
N ILE A 190 -15.62 -15.10 -2.70
CA ILE A 190 -16.59 -14.73 -3.73
C ILE A 190 -16.05 -14.83 -5.17
N ARG A 191 -14.72 -14.77 -5.39
CA ARG A 191 -14.05 -14.97 -6.69
C ARG A 191 -14.51 -14.07 -7.86
N HIS A 192 -14.72 -12.77 -7.62
CA HIS A 192 -15.07 -11.82 -8.68
C HIS A 192 -13.81 -11.29 -9.36
N ILE A 193 -13.53 -11.75 -10.59
CA ILE A 193 -12.27 -11.46 -11.28
C ILE A 193 -12.17 -10.04 -11.86
N ASP A 194 -13.32 -9.45 -12.19
CA ASP A 194 -13.40 -8.18 -12.92
C ASP A 194 -13.49 -6.97 -12.00
N CYS A 195 -13.85 -7.14 -10.73
CA CYS A 195 -13.96 -6.02 -9.81
C CYS A 195 -12.58 -5.44 -9.48
N SER A 196 -12.56 -4.11 -9.38
CA SER A 196 -11.50 -3.33 -8.76
C SER A 196 -12.12 -2.37 -7.74
N THR A 197 -11.30 -1.85 -6.83
CA THR A 197 -11.71 -0.89 -5.81
C THR A 197 -10.97 0.42 -6.05
N VAL A 198 -11.72 1.51 -6.09
CA VAL A 198 -11.19 2.86 -6.26
C VAL A 198 -11.28 3.61 -4.93
N THR A 199 -10.15 4.12 -4.44
CA THR A 199 -10.11 5.01 -3.27
C THR A 199 -9.50 6.35 -3.68
N GLY A 200 -9.92 7.43 -3.01
CA GLY A 200 -9.40 8.78 -3.24
C GLY A 200 -9.17 9.52 -1.93
N GLU A 201 -8.04 10.19 -1.80
CA GLU A 201 -7.74 11.12 -0.70
C GLU A 201 -7.41 12.50 -1.31
N PHE A 202 -8.05 13.55 -0.79
CA PHE A 202 -8.02 14.89 -1.38
C PHE A 202 -7.72 15.96 -0.31
N GLY A 203 -6.54 16.58 -0.42
CA GLY A 203 -6.08 17.68 0.44
C GLY A 203 -6.23 19.05 -0.22
N GLY A 204 -6.33 20.09 0.62
CA GLY A 204 -6.29 21.49 0.19
C GLY A 204 -7.25 21.82 -0.95
N LYS A 205 -6.75 22.44 -2.03
CA LYS A 205 -7.48 22.79 -3.25
C LYS A 205 -8.26 21.63 -3.87
N PHE A 206 -7.81 20.39 -3.74
CA PHE A 206 -8.52 19.23 -4.29
C PHE A 206 -9.84 18.89 -3.56
N LYS A 207 -10.15 19.57 -2.45
CA LYS A 207 -11.48 19.53 -1.83
C LYS A 207 -12.52 20.32 -2.63
N ASP A 208 -12.09 21.28 -3.44
CA ASP A 208 -12.96 21.97 -4.39
C ASP A 208 -13.46 21.02 -5.49
N LYS A 209 -14.72 21.20 -5.90
CA LYS A 209 -15.37 20.31 -6.88
C LYS A 209 -14.81 20.44 -8.29
N LEU A 210 -14.42 21.65 -8.71
CA LEU A 210 -13.89 21.90 -10.04
C LEU A 210 -12.48 21.34 -10.15
N THR A 211 -11.61 21.65 -9.18
CA THR A 211 -10.24 21.09 -9.14
C THR A 211 -10.25 19.56 -9.07
N LYS A 212 -11.14 18.97 -8.27
CA LYS A 212 -11.29 17.52 -8.23
C LYS A 212 -11.71 16.95 -9.58
N ARG A 213 -12.65 17.59 -10.28
CA ARG A 213 -13.11 17.15 -11.59
C ARG A 213 -12.01 17.24 -12.64
N GLU A 214 -11.25 18.33 -12.66
CA GLU A 214 -10.10 18.50 -13.55
C GLU A 214 -9.06 17.38 -13.35
N PHE A 215 -8.73 17.06 -12.09
CA PHE A 215 -7.85 15.93 -11.79
C PHE A 215 -8.42 14.60 -12.32
N LEU A 216 -9.71 14.34 -12.09
CA LEU A 216 -10.39 13.15 -12.60
C LEU A 216 -10.42 13.08 -14.13
N ASP A 217 -10.45 14.21 -14.82
CA ASP A 217 -10.42 14.27 -16.28
C ASP A 217 -9.02 13.97 -16.83
N TYR A 218 -7.95 14.44 -16.16
CA TYR A 218 -6.56 14.11 -16.53
C TYR A 218 -6.20 12.63 -16.42
N ILE A 219 -6.76 11.92 -15.44
CA ILE A 219 -6.51 10.48 -15.27
C ILE A 219 -7.28 9.63 -16.28
N ARG A 220 -8.38 10.16 -16.86
CA ARG A 220 -9.18 9.47 -17.87
C ARG A 220 -8.62 9.56 -19.27
N THR A 221 -7.79 10.57 -19.57
CA THR A 221 -7.16 10.69 -20.88
C THR A 221 -6.18 9.53 -21.07
N GLU A 222 -6.32 8.78 -22.16
CA GLU A 222 -5.30 7.80 -22.55
C GLU A 222 -4.02 8.53 -22.97
N SER A 223 -2.88 7.86 -22.85
CA SER A 223 -1.57 8.37 -23.24
C SER A 223 -1.22 8.00 -24.67
#